data_AF-A0A662TAH9-F1
#
_entry.id   AF-A0A662TAH9-F1
#
_cell.length_a   1.000
_cell.length_b   1.000
_cell.length_c   1.000
_cell.angle_alpha   90.00
_cell.angle_beta   90.00
_cell.angle_gamma   90.00
#
_symmetry.space_group_name_H-M   'P 1'
#
loop_
_entity.id
_entity.type
_entity.pdbx_description
1 polymer ?
#
loop_
_entity_poly.entity_id
_entity_poly.type
_entity_poly.pdbx_seq_one_letter_code
_entity_poly.pdbx_strand_id
1 'polypeptide(L)' 'MIKWLTIYTLKIADVVITDAEHMKDDLISLGAAPEKIVHVNFGVDVLKFKPGSPNEEIKRQLNILGSPVVISLRTLEPL' A
#
# COMPACT_ATOMS: atom_id res chain seq x y z
N MET A 1 5.16 6.21 23.90
CA MET A 1 6.30 5.25 23.85
C MET A 1 6.80 5.03 22.42
N ILE A 2 5.91 4.75 21.45
CA ILE A 2 6.28 4.46 20.05
C ILE A 2 6.95 5.64 19.31
N LYS A 3 6.49 6.88 19.52
CA LYS A 3 7.04 8.07 18.81
C LYS A 3 8.56 8.23 18.93
N TRP A 4 9.09 8.12 20.15
CA TRP A 4 10.54 8.29 20.39
C TRP A 4 11.36 7.16 19.79
N LEU A 5 10.83 5.94 19.79
CA LEU A 5 11.43 4.80 19.13
C LEU A 5 11.50 5.03 17.61
N THR A 6 10.40 5.46 16.99
CA THR A 6 10.37 5.80 15.55
C THR A 6 11.42 6.85 15.19
N ILE A 7 11.48 7.96 15.94
CA ILE A 7 12.47 9.03 15.70
C ILE A 7 13.89 8.49 15.82
N TYR A 8 14.18 7.71 16.87
CA TYR A 8 15.51 7.13 17.07
C TYR A 8 15.88 6.21 15.91
N THR A 9 15.00 5.27 15.55
CA THR A 9 15.21 4.32 14.44
C THR A 9 15.46 5.04 13.12
N LEU A 10 14.67 6.06 12.77
CA LEU A 10 14.84 6.81 11.51
C LEU A 10 16.16 7.56 11.44
N LYS A 11 16.67 8.07 12.56
CA LYS A 11 17.96 8.79 12.62
C LYS A 11 19.16 7.86 12.41
N ILE A 12 19.09 6.64 12.95
CA ILE A 12 20.23 5.70 12.93
C ILE A 12 20.21 4.74 11.75
N ALA A 13 19.09 4.61 11.03
CA ALA A 13 18.98 3.72 9.89
C ALA A 13 20.01 4.07 8.79
N ASP A 14 20.59 3.06 8.17
CA ASP A 14 21.45 3.23 6.99
C ASP A 14 20.63 3.54 5.73
N VAL A 15 19.44 2.93 5.64
CA VAL A 15 18.47 3.09 4.56
C VAL A 15 17.06 3.06 5.13
N VAL A 16 16.18 3.93 4.63
CA VAL A 16 14.74 3.93 4.92
C VAL A 16 14.01 3.63 3.62
N ILE A 17 13.35 2.48 3.53
CA ILE A 17 12.53 2.12 2.35
C ILE A 17 11.08 2.47 2.64
N THR A 18 10.43 3.15 1.69
CA THR A 18 9.00 3.44 1.75
C THR A 18 8.34 3.20 0.39
N ASP A 19 7.11 2.72 0.39
CA ASP A 19 6.26 2.58 -0.79
C ASP A 19 5.42 3.85 -1.07
N ALA A 20 5.42 4.79 -0.13
CA ALA A 20 4.56 5.96 -0.15
C ALA A 20 5.36 7.25 -0.36
N GLU A 21 5.47 7.71 -1.60
CA GLU A 21 6.23 8.94 -1.94
C GLU A 21 5.77 10.16 -1.13
N HIS A 22 4.47 10.29 -0.87
CA HIS A 22 3.90 11.39 -0.09
C HIS A 22 4.32 11.39 1.38
N MET A 23 4.83 10.27 1.93
CA MET A 23 5.32 10.20 3.30
C MET A 23 6.74 10.72 3.48
N LYS A 24 7.44 11.04 2.38
CA LYS A 24 8.84 11.45 2.43
C LYS A 24 9.08 12.65 3.36
N ASP A 25 8.25 13.68 3.26
CA ASP A 25 8.38 14.88 4.08
C ASP A 25 8.15 14.58 5.57
N ASP A 26 7.20 13.69 5.88
CA ASP A 26 6.94 13.25 7.25
C ASP A 26 8.13 12.45 7.82
N LEU A 27 8.72 11.55 7.03
CA LEU A 27 9.91 10.79 7.42
C LEU A 27 11.10 11.72 7.70
N ILE A 28 11.30 12.73 6.87
CA ILE A 28 12.34 13.77 7.07
C ILE A 28 12.05 14.55 8.35
N SER A 29 10.79 14.96 8.59
CA SER A 29 10.39 15.68 9.80
C SER A 29 10.67 14.89 11.09
N LEU A 30 10.65 13.57 11.01
CA LEU A 30 10.92 12.65 12.12
C LEU A 30 12.42 12.31 12.27
N GLY A 31 13.27 12.78 11.36
CA GLY A 31 14.73 12.71 11.45
C GLY A 31 15.42 11.75 10.49
N ALA A 32 14.71 11.22 9.49
CA ALA A 32 15.37 10.48 8.40
C ALA A 32 16.20 11.46 7.54
N ALA A 33 17.41 11.03 7.15
CA ALA A 33 18.21 11.80 6.21
C ALA A 33 17.65 11.64 4.77
N PRO A 34 17.38 12.72 4.02
CA PRO A 34 16.74 12.64 2.70
C PRO A 34 17.44 11.70 1.72
N GLU A 35 18.77 11.66 1.75
CA GLU A 35 19.63 10.82 0.91
C GLU A 35 19.56 9.32 1.24
N LYS A 36 19.02 8.96 2.41
CA LYS A 36 18.83 7.58 2.85
C LYS A 36 17.43 7.03 2.56
N ILE A 37 16.51 7.87 2.09
CA ILE A 37 15.14 7.47 1.79
C ILE A 37 15.09 6.92 0.36
N VAL A 38 14.65 5.67 0.24
CA VAL A 38 14.51 4.98 -1.05
C VAL A 38 13.04 4.62 -1.26
N HIS A 39 12.48 5.09 -2.37
CA HIS A 39 11.12 4.73 -2.76
C HIS A 39 11.11 3.38 -3.49
N VAL A 40 10.31 2.44 -3.00
CA VAL A 40 10.12 1.12 -3.62
C VAL A 40 8.64 0.75 -3.59
N ASN A 41 8.02 0.68 -4.76
CA ASN A 41 6.63 0.24 -4.89
C ASN A 41 6.46 -1.25 -4.55
N PHE A 42 5.29 -1.61 -4.04
CA PHE A 42 4.90 -3.02 -3.93
C PHE A 42 4.88 -3.70 -5.31
N GLY A 43 5.50 -4.88 -5.37
CA GLY A 43 5.42 -5.75 -6.54
C GLY A 43 4.15 -6.60 -6.53
N VAL A 44 3.75 -7.08 -7.71
CA VAL A 44 2.67 -8.07 -7.89
C VAL A 44 3.11 -9.16 -8.85
N ASP A 45 2.67 -10.40 -8.62
CA ASP A 45 2.87 -11.49 -9.57
C ASP A 45 2.03 -11.26 -10.82
N VAL A 46 2.67 -10.81 -11.89
CA VAL A 46 2.03 -10.48 -13.16
C VAL A 46 1.47 -11.70 -13.89
N LEU A 47 1.96 -12.91 -13.60
CA LEU A 47 1.42 -14.13 -14.22
C LEU A 47 0.12 -14.54 -13.56
N LYS A 48 0.03 -14.34 -12.23
CA LYS A 48 -1.18 -14.58 -11.44
C LYS A 48 -2.25 -13.51 -11.65
N PHE A 49 -1.86 -12.23 -11.65
CA PHE A 49 -2.78 -11.09 -11.68
C PHE A 49 -2.91 -10.42 -13.05
N LYS A 50 -2.75 -11.18 -14.13
CA LYS A 50 -3.03 -10.68 -15.48
C LYS A 50 -4.54 -10.53 -15.74
N PRO A 51 -4.97 -9.56 -16.56
CA PRO A 51 -6.34 -9.49 -17.03
C PRO A 51 -6.76 -10.80 -17.71
N GLY A 52 -7.90 -11.34 -17.28
CA GLY A 52 -8.52 -12.52 -17.89
C GLY A 52 -9.88 -12.19 -18.50
N SER A 53 -10.51 -13.19 -19.10
CA SER A 53 -11.90 -13.08 -19.54
C SER A 53 -12.85 -12.94 -18.34
N PRO A 54 -13.99 -12.25 -18.49
CA PRO A 54 -15.02 -12.19 -17.45
C PRO A 54 -15.43 -13.59 -16.98
N ASN A 55 -15.56 -13.76 -15.66
CA ASN A 55 -16.03 -15.00 -15.06
C ASN A 55 -17.53 -14.88 -14.74
N GLU A 56 -18.38 -15.37 -15.65
CA GLU A 56 -19.84 -15.32 -15.49
C GLU A 56 -20.35 -16.16 -14.31
N GLU A 57 -19.62 -17.21 -13.92
CA GLU A 57 -19.97 -18.03 -12.76
C GLU A 57 -19.81 -17.23 -11.46
N ILE A 58 -18.70 -16.51 -11.28
CA ILE A 58 -18.50 -15.63 -10.12
C ILE A 58 -19.59 -14.55 -10.06
N LYS A 59 -19.94 -13.94 -11.19
CA LYS A 59 -21.01 -12.93 -11.23
C LYS A 59 -22.37 -13.49 -10.82
N ARG A 60 -22.69 -14.72 -11.22
CA ARG A 60 -23.92 -15.42 -10.80
C ARG A 60 -23.90 -15.71 -9.31
N GLN A 61 -22.80 -16.25 -8.78
CA GLN A 61 -22.64 -16.56 -7.36
C GLN A 61 -22.79 -15.33 -6.47
N LEU A 62 -22.28 -14.18 -6.92
CA LEU A 62 -22.39 -12.90 -6.24
C LEU A 62 -23.69 -12.13 -6.55
N ASN A 63 -24.54 -12.66 -7.43
CA ASN A 63 -25.80 -12.05 -7.87
C ASN A 63 -25.64 -10.61 -8.42
N ILE A 64 -24.59 -10.39 -9.21
CA ILE A 64 -24.21 -9.09 -9.79
C ILE A 64 -24.28 -9.07 -11.33
N LEU A 65 -24.92 -10.07 -11.93
CA LEU A 65 -25.04 -10.17 -13.38
C LEU A 65 -25.87 -8.99 -13.94
N GLY A 66 -25.36 -8.33 -14.98
CA GLY A 66 -26.05 -7.24 -15.66
C GLY A 66 -26.07 -5.89 -14.93
N SER A 67 -25.39 -5.76 -13.79
CA SER A 67 -25.29 -4.52 -13.02
C SER A 67 -23.88 -3.94 -13.06
N PRO A 68 -23.71 -2.60 -13.06
CA PRO A 68 -22.42 -2.00 -12.76
C PRO A 68 -22.01 -2.37 -11.33
N VAL A 69 -20.75 -2.73 -11.13
CA VAL A 69 -20.24 -3.24 -9.84
C VAL A 69 -19.16 -2.32 -9.30
N VAL A 70 -19.32 -1.91 -8.04
CA VAL A 70 -18.28 -1.22 -7.27
C VAL A 70 -17.73 -2.19 -6.24
N ILE A 71 -16.40 -2.37 -6.23
CA ILE A 71 -15.70 -3.26 -5.30
C ILE A 71 -14.85 -2.40 -4.36
N SER A 72 -15.02 -2.58 -3.05
CA SER A 72 -14.12 -2.06 -2.03
C SER A 72 -13.35 -3.22 -1.41
N LEU A 73 -12.02 -3.20 -1.55
CA LEU A 73 -11.13 -4.20 -0.95
C LEU A 73 -10.63 -3.80 0.44
N ARG A 74 -11.03 -2.62 0.94
CA ARG A 74 -10.61 -2.14 2.26
C ARG A 74 -11.43 -2.76 3.37
N THR A 75 -10.78 -3.07 4.49
CA THR A 75 -11.45 -3.42 5.74
C THR A 75 -12.38 -2.30 6.17
N LEU A 76 -13.54 -2.67 6.73
CA LEU A 76 -14.47 -1.69 7.32
C LEU A 76 -13.98 -1.32 8.72
N GLU A 77 -13.17 -0.26 8.79
CA GLU A 77 -12.71 0.33 10.04
C GLU A 77 -13.39 1.70 10.26
N PRO A 78 -13.68 2.09 11.52
CA PRO A 78 -14.16 3.42 11.83
C PRO A 78 -13.16 4.49 11.36
N LEU A 79 -13.69 5.61 10.88
CA LEU A 79 -12.90 6.82 10.57
C LEU A 79 -12.57 7.61 11.83
#